data_AF-A0A2D2B0Z6-F1
#
_entry.id   AF-A0A2D2B0Z6-F1
#
_cell.length_a   1.000
_cell.length_b   1.000
_cell.length_c   1.000
_cell.angle_alpha   90.00
_cell.angle_beta   90.00
_cell.angle_gamma   90.00
#
_symmetry.space_group_name_H-M   'P 1'
#
loop_
_entity.id
_entity.type
_entity.pdbx_description
1 polymer ?
#
loop_
_entity_poly.entity_id
_entity_poly.type
_entity_poly.pdbx_seq_one_letter_code
_entity_poly.pdbx_strand_id
1 'polypeptide(L)'
;MIRAAILGLGLAAATATAAWAAPAQEHELRSLGQCALAASLYESLAKPGSPIVLTDADKALIEKMDVAEPTLSKRANTLAETIGKEKAKAVHDKLMTEFKAQLAPEGKPRLPPREALDRYAPIMESCIARSQLLSGLAG
;
A
#
# COMPACT_ATOMS: atom_id res chain seq x y z
N MET A 1 -65.18 5.45 -13.86
CA MET A 1 -64.19 4.53 -13.28
C MET A 1 -62.85 5.26 -13.19
N ILE A 2 -62.34 5.40 -11.96
CA ILE A 2 -60.96 5.61 -11.45
C ILE A 2 -59.97 6.59 -12.16
N ARG A 3 -59.46 7.53 -11.32
CA ARG A 3 -58.38 8.53 -11.48
C ARG A 3 -56.96 7.92 -11.55
N ALA A 4 -56.00 8.74 -12.02
CA ALA A 4 -54.57 8.90 -11.61
C ALA A 4 -53.62 8.88 -12.84
N ALA A 5 -52.97 9.96 -13.26
CA ALA A 5 -51.84 10.68 -12.63
C ALA A 5 -50.61 9.78 -12.39
N ILE A 6 -49.61 9.82 -13.30
CA ILE A 6 -48.20 9.57 -12.95
C ILE A 6 -47.34 10.63 -13.65
N LEU A 7 -47.07 11.69 -12.91
CA LEU A 7 -45.88 12.52 -13.01
C LEU A 7 -44.67 11.68 -12.57
N GLY A 8 -43.58 11.79 -13.33
CA GLY A 8 -42.19 11.74 -12.85
C GLY A 8 -41.71 10.47 -12.14
N LEU A 9 -40.77 9.78 -12.78
CA LEU A 9 -39.71 8.96 -12.16
C LEU A 9 -38.83 8.51 -13.33
N GLY A 10 -37.55 8.82 -13.46
CA GLY A 10 -36.57 9.38 -12.56
C GLY A 10 -35.23 9.01 -13.20
N LEU A 11 -34.29 9.96 -13.27
CA LEU A 11 -32.90 9.65 -13.59
C LEU A 11 -32.40 8.62 -12.57
N ALA A 12 -32.36 7.35 -12.95
CA ALA A 12 -31.77 6.28 -12.16
C ALA A 12 -30.88 5.43 -13.06
N ALA A 13 -29.87 6.08 -13.65
CA ALA A 13 -28.77 5.40 -14.32
C ALA A 13 -27.44 5.94 -13.77
N ALA A 14 -27.27 5.90 -12.44
CA ALA A 14 -26.03 6.34 -11.81
C ALA A 14 -25.78 5.71 -10.43
N THR A 15 -26.11 4.44 -10.20
CA THR A 15 -25.76 3.79 -8.92
C THR A 15 -25.53 2.28 -9.08
N ALA A 16 -24.56 1.87 -9.91
CA ALA A 16 -24.15 0.47 -9.97
C ALA A 16 -22.63 0.22 -10.02
N THR A 17 -21.80 1.25 -9.79
CA THR A 17 -20.32 1.09 -9.81
C THR A 17 -19.66 1.24 -8.44
N ALA A 18 -20.38 1.65 -7.39
CA ALA A 18 -19.79 1.89 -6.07
C ALA A 18 -19.40 0.59 -5.32
N ALA A 19 -20.06 -0.54 -5.59
CA ALA A 19 -19.81 -1.79 -4.86
C ALA A 19 -18.46 -2.46 -5.21
N TRP A 20 -17.97 -2.26 -6.43
CA TRP A 20 -16.70 -2.84 -6.90
C TRP A 20 -15.49 -1.92 -6.67
N ALA A 21 -15.74 -0.63 -6.39
CA ALA A 21 -14.70 0.34 -6.09
C ALA A 21 -14.08 0.13 -4.70
N ALA A 22 -14.89 -0.23 -3.69
CA ALA A 22 -14.39 -0.42 -2.33
C ALA A 22 -13.36 -1.58 -2.21
N PRO A 23 -13.60 -2.79 -2.77
CA PRO A 23 -12.59 -3.86 -2.77
C PRO A 23 -11.29 -3.47 -3.49
N ALA A 24 -11.39 -2.72 -4.60
CA ALA A 24 -10.24 -2.27 -5.36
C ALA A 24 -9.40 -1.23 -4.58
N GLN A 25 -10.05 -0.30 -3.89
CA GLN A 25 -9.39 0.72 -3.07
C GLN A 25 -8.74 0.13 -1.81
N GLU A 26 -9.39 -0.84 -1.16
CA GLU A 26 -8.82 -1.58 -0.03
C GLU A 26 -7.58 -2.39 -0.45
N HIS A 27 -7.65 -3.06 -1.62
CA HIS A 27 -6.50 -3.78 -2.19
C HIS A 27 -5.35 -2.82 -2.55
N GLU A 28 -5.67 -1.67 -3.12
CA GLU A 28 -4.69 -0.66 -3.44
C GLU A 28 -4.00 -0.12 -2.18
N LEU A 29 -4.79 0.25 -1.16
CA LEU A 29 -4.26 0.72 0.12
C LEU A 29 -3.36 -0.34 0.77
N ARG A 30 -3.75 -1.61 0.67
CA ARG A 30 -2.93 -2.73 1.15
C ARG A 30 -1.57 -2.79 0.44
N SER A 31 -1.56 -2.69 -0.88
CA SER A 31 -0.31 -2.69 -1.66
C SER A 31 0.60 -1.51 -1.31
N LEU A 32 0.04 -0.32 -1.11
CA LEU A 32 0.82 0.85 -0.68
C LEU A 32 1.35 0.68 0.75
N GLY A 33 0.59 0.04 1.63
CA GLY A 33 1.08 -0.32 2.96
C GLY A 33 2.24 -1.32 2.92
N GLN A 34 2.26 -2.25 1.97
CA GLN A 34 3.43 -3.14 1.75
C GLN A 34 4.67 -2.35 1.31
N CYS A 35 4.51 -1.29 0.50
CA CYS A 35 5.60 -0.39 0.15
C CYS A 35 6.21 0.29 1.37
N ALA A 36 5.36 0.83 2.26
CA ALA A 36 5.81 1.48 3.50
C ALA A 36 6.54 0.50 4.43
N LEU A 37 6.06 -0.75 4.53
CA LEU A 37 6.71 -1.79 5.32
C LEU A 37 8.08 -2.19 4.76
N ALA A 38 8.20 -2.31 3.44
CA ALA A 38 9.47 -2.61 2.78
C ALA A 38 10.49 -1.49 3.00
N ALA A 39 10.08 -0.23 2.81
CA ALA A 39 10.93 0.93 3.06
C ALA A 39 11.41 0.98 4.53
N SER A 40 10.49 0.80 5.47
CA SER A 40 10.82 0.84 6.90
C SER A 40 11.77 -0.29 7.34
N LEU A 41 11.66 -1.48 6.73
CA LEU A 41 12.64 -2.56 6.93
C LEU A 41 14.03 -2.11 6.47
N TYR A 42 14.15 -1.58 5.25
CA TYR A 42 15.41 -1.10 4.70
C TYR A 42 16.03 0.01 5.55
N GLU A 43 15.25 1.01 5.95
CA GLU A 43 15.71 2.06 6.86
C GLU A 43 16.20 1.50 8.20
N SER A 44 15.46 0.54 8.78
CA SER A 44 15.85 -0.07 10.06
C SER A 44 17.21 -0.79 9.96
N LEU A 45 17.48 -1.38 8.80
CA LEU A 45 18.71 -2.12 8.50
C LEU A 45 19.84 -1.21 7.99
N ALA A 46 19.54 0.01 7.57
CA ALA A 46 20.52 1.03 7.18
C ALA A 46 21.08 1.84 8.36
N LYS A 47 20.47 1.73 9.55
CA LYS A 47 20.91 2.48 10.73
C LYS A 47 22.33 2.10 11.17
N PRO A 48 23.12 3.06 11.69
CA PRO A 48 24.42 2.77 12.29
C PRO A 48 24.32 1.71 13.38
N GLY A 49 25.22 0.71 13.35
CA GLY A 49 25.19 -0.43 14.28
C GLY A 49 24.33 -1.61 13.83
N SER A 50 23.68 -1.52 12.66
CA SER A 50 23.04 -2.66 12.01
C SER A 50 24.08 -3.75 11.68
N PRO A 51 23.74 -5.05 11.85
CA PRO A 51 24.66 -6.16 11.57
C PRO A 51 24.87 -6.42 10.08
N ILE A 52 24.23 -5.66 9.19
CA ILE A 52 24.33 -5.82 7.74
C ILE A 52 25.17 -4.72 7.10
N VAL A 53 26.00 -5.13 6.14
CA VAL A 53 26.68 -4.21 5.22
C VAL A 53 25.76 -4.02 4.00
N LEU A 54 25.32 -2.79 3.77
CA LEU A 54 24.55 -2.45 2.57
C LEU A 54 25.46 -2.41 1.34
N THR A 55 25.03 -3.07 0.27
CA THR A 55 25.64 -2.92 -1.05
C THR A 55 25.26 -1.58 -1.67
N ASP A 56 25.96 -1.15 -2.71
CA ASP A 56 25.59 0.07 -3.43
C ASP A 56 24.22 -0.06 -4.12
N ALA A 57 23.82 -1.27 -4.49
CA ALA A 57 22.48 -1.53 -5.00
C ALA A 57 21.40 -1.29 -3.93
N ASP A 58 21.62 -1.72 -2.67
CA ASP A 58 20.67 -1.48 -1.58
C ASP A 58 20.54 0.02 -1.29
N LYS A 59 21.66 0.75 -1.25
CA LYS A 59 21.67 2.20 -1.04
C LYS A 59 20.92 2.94 -2.15
N ALA A 60 21.18 2.58 -3.41
CA ALA A 60 20.49 3.16 -4.55
C ALA A 60 18.98 2.86 -4.53
N LEU A 61 18.57 1.70 -4.00
CA LEU A 61 17.16 1.35 -3.85
C LEU A 61 16.47 2.21 -2.77
N ILE A 62 17.15 2.45 -1.64
CA ILE A 62 16.70 3.37 -0.59
C ILE A 62 16.51 4.78 -1.15
N GLU A 63 17.55 5.34 -1.80
CA GLU A 63 17.50 6.70 -2.36
C GLU A 63 16.35 6.88 -3.36
N LYS A 64 16.09 5.88 -4.21
CA LYS A 64 14.96 5.92 -5.15
C LYS A 64 13.62 5.83 -4.44
N MET A 65 13.53 5.06 -3.34
CA MET A 65 12.33 4.96 -2.55
C MET A 65 12.03 6.24 -1.78
N ASP A 66 13.04 6.94 -1.27
CA ASP A 66 12.89 8.25 -0.62
C ASP A 66 12.23 9.27 -1.58
N VAL A 67 12.58 9.21 -2.86
CA VAL A 67 11.96 10.03 -3.91
C VAL A 67 10.53 9.55 -4.23
N ALA A 68 10.26 8.25 -4.16
CA ALA A 68 8.96 7.65 -4.46
C ALA A 68 7.92 7.80 -3.34
N GLU A 69 8.38 7.81 -2.08
CA GLU A 69 7.55 7.76 -0.88
C GLU A 69 6.49 8.88 -0.83
N PRO A 70 6.80 10.17 -1.12
CA PRO A 70 5.80 11.23 -1.04
C PRO A 70 4.58 10.98 -1.93
N THR A 71 4.80 10.48 -3.16
CA THR A 71 3.72 10.15 -4.10
C THR A 71 2.89 8.97 -3.61
N LEU A 72 3.55 7.91 -3.12
CA LEU A 72 2.88 6.72 -2.60
C LEU A 72 2.07 7.02 -1.33
N SER A 73 2.65 7.80 -0.41
CA SER A 73 2.03 8.25 0.84
C SER A 73 0.81 9.12 0.56
N LYS A 74 0.91 10.09 -0.35
CA LYS A 74 -0.23 10.91 -0.78
C LYS A 74 -1.38 10.05 -1.28
N ARG A 75 -1.11 9.06 -2.14
CA ARG A 75 -2.14 8.15 -2.66
C ARG A 75 -2.75 7.30 -1.54
N ALA A 76 -1.95 6.77 -0.62
CA ALA A 76 -2.43 5.99 0.51
C ALA A 76 -3.36 6.81 1.41
N ASN A 77 -3.01 8.08 1.69
CA ASN A 77 -3.85 8.98 2.47
C ASN A 77 -5.20 9.26 1.79
N THR A 78 -5.19 9.57 0.48
CA THR A 78 -6.42 9.77 -0.29
C THR A 78 -7.32 8.52 -0.26
N LEU A 79 -6.73 7.32 -0.37
CA LEU A 79 -7.50 6.08 -0.30
C LEU A 79 -8.06 5.83 1.09
N ALA A 80 -7.29 6.05 2.14
CA ALA A 80 -7.72 5.90 3.52
C ALA A 80 -8.89 6.84 3.86
N GLU A 81 -8.86 8.08 3.35
CA GLU A 81 -9.98 9.02 3.45
C GLU A 81 -11.21 8.52 2.68
N THR A 82 -11.01 7.99 1.47
CA THR A 82 -12.09 7.52 0.59
C THR A 82 -12.84 6.31 1.16
N ILE A 83 -12.12 5.31 1.68
CA ILE A 83 -12.74 4.10 2.24
C ILE A 83 -13.19 4.27 3.69
N GLY A 84 -12.77 5.36 4.35
CA GLY A 84 -13.08 5.65 5.74
C GLY A 84 -12.12 5.00 6.75
N LYS A 85 -12.01 5.65 7.92
CA LYS A 85 -11.01 5.32 8.95
C LYS A 85 -11.09 3.88 9.47
N GLU A 86 -12.29 3.35 9.65
CA GLU A 86 -12.48 1.99 10.21
C GLU A 86 -11.93 0.92 9.24
N LYS A 87 -12.24 1.04 7.95
CA LYS A 87 -11.72 0.14 6.92
C LYS A 87 -10.22 0.30 6.71
N ALA A 88 -9.73 1.55 6.66
CA ALA A 88 -8.30 1.83 6.59
C ALA A 88 -7.55 1.20 7.77
N LYS A 89 -8.11 1.28 8.99
CA LYS A 89 -7.56 0.61 10.17
C LYS A 89 -7.55 -0.90 10.02
N ALA A 90 -8.65 -1.51 9.55
CA ALA A 90 -8.70 -2.95 9.33
C ALA A 90 -7.64 -3.43 8.31
N VAL A 91 -7.42 -2.67 7.24
CA VAL A 91 -6.34 -2.94 6.27
C VAL A 91 -4.97 -2.85 6.93
N HIS A 92 -4.73 -1.80 7.72
CA HIS A 92 -3.47 -1.62 8.46
C HIS A 92 -3.22 -2.75 9.46
N ASP A 93 -4.18 -3.11 10.30
CA ASP A 93 -4.05 -4.17 11.30
C ASP A 93 -3.74 -5.53 10.65
N LYS A 94 -4.37 -5.81 9.51
CA LYS A 94 -4.11 -7.02 8.72
C LYS A 94 -2.69 -7.02 8.15
N LEU A 95 -2.25 -5.91 7.55
CA LEU A 95 -0.89 -5.75 7.05
C LEU A 95 0.15 -5.97 8.13
N MET A 96 -0.03 -5.36 9.30
CA MET A 96 0.90 -5.50 10.43
C MET A 96 0.97 -6.94 10.94
N THR A 97 -0.17 -7.63 10.98
CA THR A 97 -0.22 -9.06 11.35
C THR A 97 0.55 -9.92 10.35
N GLU A 98 0.32 -9.72 9.06
CA GLU A 98 1.00 -10.46 7.99
C GLU A 98 2.52 -10.19 7.98
N PHE A 99 2.92 -8.94 8.15
CA PHE A 99 4.33 -8.55 8.19
C PHE A 99 5.07 -9.16 9.38
N LYS A 100 4.45 -9.13 10.58
CA LYS A 100 5.01 -9.79 11.78
C LYS A 100 5.19 -11.29 11.56
N ALA A 101 4.20 -11.96 10.97
CA ALA A 101 4.28 -13.38 10.67
C ALA A 101 5.39 -13.73 9.66
N GLN A 102 5.70 -12.82 8.74
CA GLN A 102 6.78 -13.01 7.77
C GLN A 102 8.18 -12.83 8.38
N LEU A 103 8.36 -11.87 9.29
CA LEU A 103 9.65 -11.59 9.93
C LEU A 103 9.96 -12.54 11.10
N ALA A 104 8.93 -12.98 11.82
CA ALA A 104 9.04 -13.90 12.94
C ALA A 104 7.93 -14.97 12.85
N PRO A 105 8.07 -15.94 11.94
CA PRO A 105 7.11 -17.02 11.83
C PRO A 105 7.09 -17.85 13.11
N GLU A 106 5.90 -18.17 13.61
CA GLU A 106 5.76 -18.98 14.82
C GLU A 106 6.49 -20.33 14.67
N GLY A 107 7.29 -20.69 15.68
CA GLY A 107 8.08 -21.93 15.68
C GLY A 107 9.26 -21.94 14.72
N LYS A 108 9.61 -20.81 14.08
CA LYS A 108 10.79 -20.69 13.19
C LYS A 108 11.74 -19.59 13.66
N PRO A 109 13.05 -19.72 13.40
CA PRO A 109 13.98 -18.61 13.62
C PRO A 109 13.61 -17.41 12.74
N ARG A 110 13.90 -16.20 13.22
CA ARG A 110 13.77 -14.98 12.42
C ARG A 110 14.67 -15.05 11.19
N LEU A 111 14.23 -14.39 10.12
CA LEU A 111 15.05 -14.26 8.91
C LEU A 111 16.36 -13.52 9.24
N PRO A 112 17.51 -13.98 8.72
CA PRO A 112 18.73 -13.20 8.73
C PRO A 112 18.53 -11.83 8.06
N PRO A 113 19.18 -10.75 8.54
CA PRO A 113 19.01 -9.40 7.98
C PRO A 113 19.20 -9.30 6.46
N ARG A 114 20.20 -9.99 5.88
CA ARG A 114 20.44 -10.00 4.42
C ARG A 114 19.30 -10.66 3.67
N GLU A 115 18.83 -11.80 4.16
CA GLU A 115 17.71 -12.51 3.55
C GLU A 115 16.42 -11.69 3.63
N ALA A 116 16.23 -10.92 4.71
CA ALA A 116 15.14 -9.98 4.82
C ALA A 116 15.23 -8.85 3.78
N LEU A 117 16.40 -8.24 3.55
CA LEU A 117 16.56 -7.27 2.46
C LEU A 117 16.24 -7.90 1.10
N ASP A 118 16.84 -9.05 0.78
CA ASP A 118 16.66 -9.71 -0.52
C ASP A 118 15.20 -10.06 -0.79
N ARG A 119 14.45 -10.45 0.25
CA ARG A 119 13.02 -10.75 0.14
C ARG A 119 12.17 -9.52 -0.15
N TYR A 120 12.56 -8.34 0.34
CA TYR A 120 11.78 -7.11 0.22
C TYR A 120 12.27 -6.17 -0.90
N ALA A 121 13.46 -6.41 -1.48
CA ALA A 121 13.97 -5.65 -2.62
C ALA A 121 12.98 -5.58 -3.80
N PRO A 122 12.37 -6.70 -4.25
CA PRO A 122 11.42 -6.67 -5.36
C PRO A 122 10.15 -5.87 -5.04
N ILE A 123 9.76 -5.81 -3.76
CA ILE A 123 8.62 -5.00 -3.31
C ILE A 123 8.98 -3.52 -3.49
N MET A 124 10.16 -3.08 -3.02
CA MET A 124 10.61 -1.70 -3.22
C MET A 124 10.72 -1.32 -4.69
N GLU A 125 11.29 -2.18 -5.54
CA GLU A 125 11.37 -1.95 -6.98
C GLU A 125 9.99 -1.75 -7.61
N SER A 126 9.02 -2.62 -7.26
CA SER A 126 7.65 -2.48 -7.71
C SER A 126 6.99 -1.18 -7.21
N CYS A 127 7.30 -0.75 -5.99
CA CYS A 127 6.77 0.48 -5.41
C CYS A 127 7.33 1.74 -6.08
N ILE A 128 8.62 1.73 -6.42
CA ILE A 128 9.26 2.80 -7.20
C ILE A 128 8.65 2.89 -8.60
N ALA A 129 8.48 1.76 -9.29
CA ALA A 129 7.81 1.75 -10.60
C ALA A 129 6.37 2.27 -10.50
N ARG A 130 5.65 1.89 -9.44
CA ARG A 130 4.29 2.37 -9.17
C ARG A 130 4.24 3.89 -8.93
N SER A 131 5.19 4.45 -8.20
CA SER A 131 5.21 5.90 -7.94
C SER A 131 5.41 6.70 -9.23
N GLN A 132 6.21 6.19 -10.17
CA GLN A 132 6.42 6.80 -11.48
C GLN A 132 5.12 6.83 -12.29
N LEU A 133 4.35 5.74 -12.29
CA LEU A 133 3.03 5.68 -12.94
C LEU A 133 2.05 6.67 -12.32
N LEU A 134 2.01 6.75 -10.98
CA LEU A 134 1.12 7.68 -10.28
C LEU A 134 1.49 9.14 -10.53
N SER A 135 2.78 9.46 -10.63
CA SER A 135 3.27 10.81 -10.96
C SER A 135 2.96 11.19 -12.41
N GLY A 136 3.02 10.24 -13.35
CA GLY A 136 2.69 10.47 -14.76
C GLY A 136 1.20 10.67 -15.05
N LEU A 137 0.31 10.18 -14.16
CA LEU A 137 -1.15 10.38 -14.24
C LEU A 137 -1.62 11.72 -13.66
N ALA A 138 -0.73 12.48 -13.03
CA ALA A 138 -1.03 13.79 -12.42
C ALA A 138 -0.65 14.98 -13.32
N GLY A 139 -0.22 14.73 -14.56
CA GLY A 139 0.17 15.73 -15.57
C GLY A 139 -0.89 15.93 -16.65
#